data_AF-A0A4Q5XWL4-F1
#
_entry.id   AF-A0A4Q5XWL4-F1
#
_cell.length_a   1.000
_cell.length_b   1.000
_cell.length_c   1.000
_cell.angle_alpha   90.00
_cell.angle_beta   90.00
_cell.angle_gamma   90.00
#
_symmetry.space_group_name_H-M   'P 1'
#
loop_
_entity.id
_entity.type
_entity.pdbx_description
1 polymer ?
#
loop_
_entity_poly.entity_id
_entity_poly.type
_entity_poly.pdbx_seq_one_letter_code
_entity_poly.pdbx_strand_id
1 'polypeptide(L)'
;IDIELSLEGATIADLNATNLFQLKRKGFSDKRLALLVGSTEKELRHHRQALNVRPVYKRVDTCAAEFSTSTAYMYSTYDEECEAAPSERKKIMVLGGGPNRIGQGIEFDYCCVHAALAAREDGFETIMVNCNPETVSTDYDTSDRLYFEPVTLEDVLEIVQKEKPMGVIVQFGGQTPLKLARALEAEGVPIIGTSPDAIDRAEDRERFQQMIQKLGLKQPANAIVRSLEEAVNLADSVGYPLVVRPSYVLGGRAMEIVYTEKELRTYMRDAVKASDDAPVLLDHFLNNAIEVDIDAVSDGKDVVIGGIMQHIEQCGVHSGDSACSLPPYSLPD
;
A
#
# COMPACT_ATOMS: atom_id res chain seq x y z
N ILE A 1 -18.69 -19.01 9.81
CA ILE A 1 -18.93 -20.25 9.02
C ILE A 1 -20.43 -20.48 8.85
N ASP A 2 -21.20 -20.77 9.90
CA ASP A 2 -22.66 -21.01 9.75
C ASP A 2 -23.41 -19.87 9.06
N ILE A 3 -23.07 -18.62 9.38
CA ILE A 3 -23.63 -17.45 8.71
C ILE A 3 -23.23 -17.38 7.23
N GLU A 4 -22.00 -17.76 6.89
CA GLU A 4 -21.56 -17.78 5.50
C GLU A 4 -22.27 -18.88 4.71
N LEU A 5 -22.45 -20.06 5.32
CA LEU A 5 -23.24 -21.15 4.75
C LEU A 5 -24.71 -20.74 4.57
N SER A 6 -25.26 -19.93 5.48
CA SER A 6 -26.63 -19.41 5.33
C SER A 6 -26.81 -18.43 4.18
N LEU A 7 -25.71 -17.87 3.63
CA LEU A 7 -25.71 -17.00 2.46
C LEU A 7 -25.46 -17.76 1.16
N GLU A 8 -25.34 -19.09 1.20
CA GLU A 8 -25.14 -19.91 0.00
C GLU A 8 -26.35 -19.80 -0.94
N GLY A 9 -26.11 -19.42 -2.18
CA GLY A 9 -27.16 -19.17 -3.19
C GLY A 9 -27.87 -17.82 -3.05
N ALA A 10 -27.55 -17.01 -2.05
CA ALA A 10 -28.06 -15.65 -1.93
C ALA A 10 -27.40 -14.73 -2.96
N THR A 11 -28.12 -13.69 -3.37
CA THR A 11 -27.63 -12.64 -4.27
C THR A 11 -27.56 -11.30 -3.53
N ILE A 12 -26.88 -10.32 -4.13
CA ILE A 12 -26.83 -8.95 -3.59
C ILE A 12 -28.23 -8.34 -3.36
N ALA A 13 -29.22 -8.70 -4.20
CA ALA A 13 -30.59 -8.21 -4.09
C ALA A 13 -31.33 -8.73 -2.84
N ASP A 14 -30.90 -9.87 -2.30
CA ASP A 14 -31.47 -10.46 -1.09
C ASP A 14 -30.97 -9.78 0.19
N LEU A 15 -29.93 -8.95 0.09
CA LEU A 15 -29.36 -8.19 1.20
C LEU A 15 -30.10 -6.86 1.38
N ASN A 16 -31.10 -6.82 2.26
CA ASN A 16 -31.76 -5.58 2.66
C ASN A 16 -30.98 -4.84 3.77
N ALA A 17 -31.41 -3.63 4.13
CA ALA A 17 -30.71 -2.81 5.11
C ALA A 17 -30.53 -3.54 6.46
N THR A 18 -31.55 -4.26 6.93
CA THR A 18 -31.54 -4.95 8.22
C THR A 18 -30.56 -6.12 8.24
N ASN A 19 -30.65 -7.04 7.28
CA ASN A 19 -29.77 -8.21 7.28
C ASN A 19 -28.31 -7.81 6.99
N LEU A 20 -28.09 -6.84 6.10
CA LEU A 20 -26.76 -6.33 5.80
C LEU A 20 -26.16 -5.65 7.04
N PHE A 21 -26.91 -4.81 7.75
CA PHE A 21 -26.45 -4.21 9.00
C PHE A 21 -26.07 -5.29 10.04
N GLN A 22 -26.85 -6.37 10.16
CA GLN A 22 -26.51 -7.49 11.07
C GLN A 22 -25.24 -8.24 10.66
N LEU A 23 -25.00 -8.41 9.35
CA LEU A 23 -23.76 -8.99 8.84
C LEU A 23 -22.57 -8.06 9.14
N LYS A 24 -22.71 -6.77 8.85
CA LYS A 24 -21.67 -5.78 9.14
C LYS A 24 -21.37 -5.64 10.63
N ARG A 25 -22.37 -5.75 11.51
CA ARG A 25 -22.20 -5.85 12.99
C ARG A 25 -21.35 -7.01 13.45
N LYS A 26 -21.26 -8.08 12.65
CA LYS A 26 -20.42 -9.24 12.93
C LYS A 26 -19.01 -9.12 12.33
N GLY A 27 -18.66 -7.97 11.75
CA GLY A 27 -17.35 -7.70 11.18
C GLY A 27 -17.12 -8.25 9.77
N PHE A 28 -18.19 -8.64 9.05
CA PHE A 28 -18.04 -9.05 7.66
C PHE A 28 -17.61 -7.88 6.77
N SER A 29 -16.50 -8.02 6.06
CA SER A 29 -16.07 -7.04 5.05
C SER A 29 -16.93 -7.11 3.80
N ASP A 30 -16.99 -6.01 3.06
CA ASP A 30 -17.66 -5.94 1.77
C ASP A 30 -17.04 -6.93 0.79
N LYS A 31 -15.71 -7.06 0.80
CA LYS A 31 -15.00 -8.07 0.00
C LYS A 31 -15.45 -9.50 0.30
N ARG A 32 -15.65 -9.86 1.57
CA ARG A 32 -16.06 -11.22 1.96
C ARG A 32 -17.50 -11.50 1.57
N LEU A 33 -18.40 -10.55 1.83
CA LEU A 33 -19.82 -10.69 1.47
C LEU A 33 -20.00 -10.73 -0.05
N ALA A 34 -19.28 -9.90 -0.80
CA ALA A 34 -19.32 -9.88 -2.25
C ALA A 34 -19.00 -11.26 -2.85
N LEU A 35 -17.95 -11.92 -2.33
CA LEU A 35 -17.60 -13.29 -2.73
C LEU A 35 -18.71 -14.30 -2.42
N LEU A 36 -19.37 -14.20 -1.27
CA LEU A 36 -20.42 -15.13 -0.86
C LEU A 36 -21.70 -15.00 -1.71
N VAL A 37 -22.02 -13.79 -2.19
CA VAL A 37 -23.22 -13.53 -2.99
C VAL A 37 -22.96 -13.38 -4.49
N GLY A 38 -21.74 -13.74 -4.95
CA GLY A 38 -21.38 -13.72 -6.36
C GLY A 38 -21.38 -12.32 -7.01
N SER A 39 -20.95 -11.29 -6.26
CA SER A 39 -20.84 -9.91 -6.74
C SER A 39 -19.41 -9.36 -6.57
N THR A 40 -19.16 -8.16 -7.08
CA THR A 40 -17.90 -7.44 -6.82
C THR A 40 -17.96 -6.65 -5.52
N GLU A 41 -16.80 -6.43 -4.90
CA GLU A 41 -16.67 -5.57 -3.70
C GLU A 41 -17.26 -4.17 -3.93
N LYS A 42 -17.07 -3.61 -5.13
CA LYS A 42 -17.62 -2.31 -5.51
C LYS A 42 -19.15 -2.30 -5.55
N GLU A 43 -19.76 -3.30 -6.17
CA GLU A 43 -21.23 -3.42 -6.22
C GLU A 43 -21.82 -3.56 -4.82
N LEU A 44 -21.22 -4.42 -3.98
CA LEU A 44 -21.70 -4.61 -2.62
C LEU A 44 -21.56 -3.34 -1.77
N ARG A 45 -20.43 -2.63 -1.88
CA ARG A 45 -20.22 -1.34 -1.23
C ARG A 45 -21.26 -0.31 -1.67
N HIS A 46 -21.52 -0.17 -2.97
CA HIS A 46 -22.53 0.76 -3.47
C HIS A 46 -23.93 0.42 -2.97
N HIS A 47 -24.28 -0.88 -2.97
CA HIS A 47 -25.55 -1.36 -2.45
C HIS A 47 -25.72 -1.06 -0.96
N ARG A 48 -24.67 -1.37 -0.16
CA ARG A 48 -24.60 -1.05 1.27
C ARG A 48 -24.81 0.44 1.53
N GLN A 49 -24.15 1.29 0.76
CA GLN A 49 -24.24 2.74 0.88
C GLN A 49 -25.60 3.29 0.42
N ALA A 50 -26.21 2.72 -0.62
CA ALA A 50 -27.56 3.08 -1.07
C ALA A 50 -28.64 2.75 -0.03
N LEU A 51 -28.42 1.70 0.76
CA LEU A 51 -29.25 1.33 1.91
C LEU A 51 -28.95 2.13 3.19
N ASN A 52 -28.01 3.09 3.12
CA ASN A 52 -27.52 3.87 4.25
C ASN A 52 -26.98 3.00 5.42
N VAL A 53 -26.44 1.82 5.10
CA VAL A 53 -25.78 0.95 6.07
C VAL A 53 -24.31 1.35 6.16
N ARG A 54 -23.97 2.21 7.12
CA ARG A 54 -22.61 2.74 7.30
C ARG A 54 -22.13 2.52 8.73
N PRO A 55 -20.81 2.42 8.96
CA PRO A 55 -20.30 2.37 10.32
C PRO A 55 -20.53 3.71 11.02
N VAL A 56 -20.64 3.64 12.33
CA VAL A 56 -20.41 4.75 13.23
C VAL A 56 -18.99 4.62 13.80
N TYR A 57 -18.51 5.68 14.45
CA TYR A 57 -17.21 5.69 15.08
C TYR A 57 -17.39 5.99 16.55
N LYS A 58 -16.73 5.20 17.39
CA LYS A 58 -16.75 5.31 18.85
C LYS A 58 -15.37 5.70 19.35
N ARG A 59 -15.30 6.39 20.48
CA ARG A 59 -14.03 6.83 21.07
C ARG A 59 -13.50 5.83 22.09
N VAL A 60 -12.18 5.77 22.20
CA VAL A 60 -11.48 5.13 23.31
C VAL A 60 -11.31 6.17 24.42
N ASP A 61 -11.91 5.91 25.59
CA ASP A 61 -12.00 6.87 26.71
C ASP A 61 -11.50 6.32 28.05
N THR A 62 -11.06 5.06 28.09
CA THR A 62 -10.61 4.31 29.29
C THR A 62 -11.65 4.06 30.38
N CYS A 63 -12.86 4.61 30.26
CA CYS A 63 -13.87 4.64 31.33
C CYS A 63 -15.28 4.21 30.88
N ALA A 64 -15.40 3.62 29.68
CA ALA A 64 -16.66 3.10 29.15
C ALA A 64 -17.78 4.16 29.16
N ALA A 65 -17.46 5.36 28.69
CA ALA A 65 -18.31 6.53 28.62
C ALA A 65 -18.84 7.09 29.96
N GLU A 66 -18.24 6.71 31.10
CA GLU A 66 -18.55 7.36 32.39
C GLU A 66 -18.20 8.85 32.35
N PHE A 67 -17.12 9.21 31.65
CA PHE A 67 -16.66 10.59 31.47
C PHE A 67 -16.49 10.92 29.99
N SER A 68 -16.72 12.19 29.64
CA SER A 68 -16.48 12.68 28.27
C SER A 68 -14.98 12.77 27.97
N THR A 69 -14.56 12.32 26.79
CA THR A 69 -13.19 12.49 26.29
C THR A 69 -13.10 13.56 25.20
N SER A 70 -12.10 14.44 25.30
CA SER A 70 -11.74 15.35 24.21
C SER A 70 -10.88 14.67 23.14
N THR A 71 -10.19 13.58 23.48
CA THR A 71 -9.29 12.85 22.60
C THR A 71 -10.08 12.14 21.49
N ALA A 72 -9.66 12.32 20.24
CA ALA A 72 -10.27 11.70 19.08
C ALA A 72 -9.53 10.42 18.66
N TYR A 73 -9.42 9.46 19.58
CA TYR A 73 -8.96 8.10 19.29
C TYR A 73 -10.19 7.23 19.03
N MET A 74 -10.39 6.82 17.77
CA MET A 74 -11.63 6.19 17.31
C MET A 74 -11.41 4.82 16.68
N TYR A 75 -12.48 4.02 16.69
CA TYR A 75 -12.64 2.79 15.92
C TYR A 75 -14.06 2.73 15.33
N SER A 76 -14.22 2.00 14.24
CA SER A 76 -15.50 1.81 13.55
C SER A 76 -16.30 0.66 14.15
N THR A 77 -17.63 0.81 14.12
CA THR A 77 -18.56 -0.25 14.50
C THR A 77 -19.91 0.01 13.83
N TYR A 78 -20.74 -1.02 13.71
CA TYR A 78 -22.10 -0.89 13.19
C TYR A 78 -23.08 -0.76 14.37
N ASP A 79 -23.16 0.46 14.90
CA ASP A 79 -24.05 0.83 16.00
C ASP A 79 -24.85 2.09 15.65
N GLU A 80 -25.67 2.59 16.57
CA GLU A 80 -26.60 3.69 16.30
C GLU A 80 -25.95 5.08 16.38
N GLU A 81 -25.11 5.32 17.39
CA GLU A 81 -24.56 6.65 17.69
C GLU A 81 -23.12 6.81 17.19
N CYS A 82 -22.83 7.93 16.52
CA CYS A 82 -21.50 8.26 16.00
C CYS A 82 -20.85 9.42 16.78
N GLU A 83 -19.70 9.15 17.39
CA GLU A 83 -18.90 10.07 18.21
C GLU A 83 -17.74 10.71 17.43
N ALA A 84 -17.67 10.49 16.12
CA ALA A 84 -16.62 11.07 15.29
C ALA A 84 -16.56 12.59 15.48
N ALA A 85 -17.70 13.27 15.39
CA ALA A 85 -17.80 14.74 15.49
C ALA A 85 -16.68 15.46 14.68
N PRO A 86 -16.63 15.25 13.35
CA PRO A 86 -15.60 15.84 12.50
C PRO A 86 -15.66 17.37 12.55
N SER A 87 -14.50 18.03 12.51
CA SER A 87 -14.42 19.50 12.48
C SER A 87 -14.57 20.07 11.06
N GLU A 88 -14.66 21.39 10.92
CA GLU A 88 -14.66 22.10 9.63
C GLU A 88 -13.24 22.58 9.21
N ARG A 89 -12.20 22.23 9.98
CA ARG A 89 -10.81 22.59 9.63
C ARG A 89 -10.38 21.91 8.32
N LYS A 90 -9.37 22.48 7.68
CA LYS A 90 -8.72 21.84 6.53
C LYS A 90 -7.94 20.63 7.03
N LYS A 91 -8.27 19.45 6.53
CA LYS A 91 -7.70 18.19 7.02
C LYS A 91 -6.75 17.54 6.03
N ILE A 92 -5.66 16.99 6.55
CA ILE A 92 -4.75 16.10 5.81
C ILE A 92 -4.81 14.72 6.47
N MET A 93 -5.14 13.71 5.68
CA MET A 93 -5.16 12.32 6.12
C MET A 93 -3.86 11.63 5.72
N VAL A 94 -3.28 10.86 6.63
CA VAL A 94 -2.09 10.04 6.42
C VAL A 94 -2.47 8.58 6.61
N LEU A 95 -2.20 7.74 5.60
CA LEU A 95 -2.43 6.30 5.67
C LEU A 95 -1.14 5.59 6.11
N GLY A 96 -1.21 4.90 7.24
CA GLY A 96 -0.13 4.08 7.76
C GLY A 96 0.05 2.75 7.01
N GLY A 97 1.02 1.95 7.44
CA GLY A 97 1.38 0.69 6.77
C GLY A 97 0.61 -0.55 7.24
N GLY A 98 -0.07 -0.48 8.38
CA GLY A 98 -0.56 -1.66 9.09
C GLY A 98 0.58 -2.40 9.82
N PRO A 99 0.46 -3.72 10.04
CA PRO A 99 1.42 -4.46 10.86
C PRO A 99 2.82 -4.51 10.22
N ASN A 100 3.84 -4.36 11.07
CA ASN A 100 5.24 -4.48 10.67
C ASN A 100 5.55 -5.89 10.15
N ARG A 101 6.39 -5.97 9.11
CA ARG A 101 6.90 -7.21 8.51
C ARG A 101 8.24 -6.96 7.84
N ILE A 102 8.97 -8.01 7.48
CA ILE A 102 10.23 -7.89 6.74
C ILE A 102 9.99 -7.08 5.46
N GLY A 103 10.79 -6.03 5.25
CA GLY A 103 10.68 -5.06 4.16
C GLY A 103 9.62 -3.96 4.37
N GLN A 104 8.86 -3.99 5.47
CA GLN A 104 7.90 -2.96 5.86
C GLN A 104 7.88 -2.79 7.37
N GLY A 105 8.85 -2.05 7.88
CA GLY A 105 9.04 -1.82 9.30
C GLY A 105 8.72 -0.40 9.75
N ILE A 106 9.41 -0.03 10.85
CA ILE A 106 9.26 1.24 11.55
C ILE A 106 9.68 2.45 10.70
N GLU A 107 10.46 2.25 9.65
CA GLU A 107 10.86 3.29 8.70
C GLU A 107 9.64 3.99 8.08
N PHE A 108 8.56 3.26 7.79
CA PHE A 108 7.33 3.82 7.24
C PHE A 108 6.48 4.51 8.32
N ASP A 109 6.50 3.99 9.56
CA ASP A 109 5.87 4.66 10.69
C ASP A 109 6.51 6.03 10.94
N TYR A 110 7.83 6.09 10.95
CA TYR A 110 8.61 7.33 11.08
C TYR A 110 8.19 8.38 10.04
N CYS A 111 8.07 7.99 8.77
CA CYS A 111 7.60 8.88 7.70
C CYS A 111 6.17 9.39 7.96
N CYS A 112 5.26 8.51 8.39
CA CYS A 112 3.87 8.89 8.69
C CYS A 112 3.78 9.85 9.88
N VAL A 113 4.55 9.61 10.95
CA VAL A 113 4.67 10.51 12.10
C VAL A 113 5.13 11.90 11.66
N HIS A 114 6.21 11.98 10.88
CA HIS A 114 6.73 13.25 10.39
C HIS A 114 5.74 14.00 9.49
N ALA A 115 4.98 13.29 8.64
CA ALA A 115 3.91 13.92 7.85
C ALA A 115 2.81 14.53 8.73
N ALA A 116 2.37 13.81 9.75
CA ALA A 116 1.33 14.28 10.67
C ALA A 116 1.81 15.45 11.54
N LEU A 117 3.09 15.46 11.96
CA LEU A 117 3.67 16.57 12.70
C LEU A 117 3.82 17.81 11.79
N ALA A 118 4.42 17.67 10.61
CA ALA A 118 4.64 18.77 9.68
C ALA A 118 3.32 19.39 9.20
N ALA A 119 2.32 18.58 8.84
CA ALA A 119 1.01 19.10 8.43
C ALA A 119 0.29 19.83 9.58
N ARG A 120 0.48 19.38 10.83
CA ARG A 120 -0.06 20.08 12.00
C ARG A 120 0.63 21.42 12.23
N GLU A 121 1.95 21.48 12.11
CA GLU A 121 2.74 22.72 12.20
C GLU A 121 2.30 23.74 11.12
N ASP A 122 1.96 23.26 9.92
CA ASP A 122 1.40 24.07 8.83
C ASP A 122 -0.08 24.46 9.02
N GLY A 123 -0.69 24.07 10.15
CA GLY A 123 -2.03 24.48 10.56
C GLY A 123 -3.18 23.59 10.08
N PHE A 124 -2.88 22.45 9.45
CA PHE A 124 -3.90 21.46 9.10
C PHE A 124 -4.36 20.67 10.33
N GLU A 125 -5.59 20.16 10.27
CA GLU A 125 -6.04 19.10 11.19
C GLU A 125 -5.57 17.76 10.63
N THR A 126 -4.75 17.03 11.37
CA THR A 126 -4.15 15.79 10.86
C THR A 126 -4.94 14.58 11.30
N ILE A 127 -5.19 13.69 10.34
CA ILE A 127 -5.92 12.44 10.54
C ILE A 127 -4.96 11.29 10.27
N MET A 128 -4.69 10.45 11.27
CA MET A 128 -3.94 9.22 11.09
C MET A 128 -4.89 8.04 10.94
N VAL A 129 -4.65 7.18 9.94
CA VAL A 129 -5.35 5.90 9.77
C VAL A 129 -4.32 4.78 9.77
N ASN A 130 -4.26 4.02 10.86
CA ASN A 130 -3.34 2.89 11.01
C ASN A 130 -3.87 1.91 12.06
N CYS A 131 -3.37 0.68 12.09
CA CYS A 131 -3.83 -0.35 13.04
C CYS A 131 -2.70 -1.12 13.73
N ASN A 132 -1.45 -0.64 13.62
CA ASN A 132 -0.32 -1.28 14.27
C ASN A 132 -0.15 -0.78 15.71
N PRO A 133 -0.43 -1.61 16.75
CA PRO A 133 -0.39 -1.16 18.13
C PRO A 133 1.02 -0.83 18.64
N GLU A 134 2.08 -1.22 17.93
CA GLU A 134 3.47 -1.03 18.34
C GLU A 134 4.04 0.34 17.93
N THR A 135 3.25 1.17 17.25
CA THR A 135 3.75 2.32 16.49
C THR A 135 3.42 3.67 17.09
N VAL A 136 4.30 4.65 16.86
CA VAL A 136 4.12 6.02 17.35
C VAL A 136 3.03 6.74 16.55
N SER A 137 2.80 6.38 15.28
CA SER A 137 1.66 6.92 14.53
C SER A 137 0.30 6.62 15.19
N THR A 138 0.18 5.50 15.88
CA THR A 138 -1.04 5.13 16.62
C THR A 138 -1.09 5.64 18.06
N ASP A 139 -0.14 6.48 18.45
CA ASP A 139 -0.28 7.29 19.66
C ASP A 139 -1.25 8.44 19.38
N TYR A 140 -2.20 8.67 20.29
CA TYR A 140 -3.24 9.69 20.12
C TYR A 140 -2.67 11.12 20.18
N ASP A 141 -1.44 11.32 20.66
CA ASP A 141 -0.77 12.63 20.63
C ASP A 141 -0.19 12.97 19.23
N THR A 142 0.04 11.96 18.38
CA THR A 142 0.71 12.08 17.07
C THR A 142 -0.18 12.66 15.96
N SER A 143 -1.50 12.60 16.09
CA SER A 143 -2.44 13.27 15.16
C SER A 143 -3.54 14.01 15.91
N ASP A 144 -4.19 15.00 15.28
CA ASP A 144 -5.39 15.60 15.89
C ASP A 144 -6.51 14.55 16.06
N ARG A 145 -6.56 13.58 15.13
CA ARG A 145 -7.60 12.54 15.05
C ARG A 145 -6.99 11.21 14.60
N LEU A 146 -7.12 10.19 15.44
CA LEU A 146 -6.63 8.84 15.16
C LEU A 146 -7.81 7.90 14.88
N TYR A 147 -7.79 7.25 13.72
CA TYR A 147 -8.64 6.12 13.39
C TYR A 147 -7.82 4.84 13.46
N PHE A 148 -8.03 4.05 14.51
CA PHE A 148 -7.38 2.77 14.69
C PHE A 148 -8.13 1.69 13.90
N GLU A 149 -7.96 1.75 12.58
CA GLU A 149 -8.76 1.02 11.59
C GLU A 149 -7.86 0.23 10.63
N PRO A 150 -8.35 -0.89 10.08
CA PRO A 150 -7.62 -1.57 9.01
C PRO A 150 -7.37 -0.63 7.83
N VAL A 151 -6.16 -0.64 7.27
CA VAL A 151 -5.80 0.17 6.11
C VAL A 151 -6.29 -0.54 4.84
N THR A 152 -7.61 -0.59 4.63
CA THR A 152 -8.26 -1.18 3.46
C THR A 152 -9.05 -0.13 2.67
N LEU A 153 -9.44 -0.46 1.44
CA LEU A 153 -10.26 0.42 0.62
C LEU A 153 -11.61 0.74 1.29
N GLU A 154 -12.27 -0.27 1.86
CA GLU A 154 -13.57 -0.10 2.50
C GLU A 154 -13.50 0.87 3.68
N ASP A 155 -12.58 0.61 4.62
CA ASP A 155 -12.48 1.36 5.88
C ASP A 155 -12.04 2.80 5.61
N VAL A 156 -11.03 3.00 4.75
CA VAL A 156 -10.54 4.33 4.37
C VAL A 156 -11.64 5.15 3.69
N LEU A 157 -12.46 4.55 2.82
CA LEU A 157 -13.55 5.27 2.14
C LEU A 157 -14.63 5.74 3.11
N GLU A 158 -14.99 4.95 4.13
CA GLU A 158 -15.97 5.40 5.13
C GLU A 158 -15.41 6.56 5.99
N ILE A 159 -14.10 6.55 6.30
CA ILE A 159 -13.45 7.67 6.99
C ILE A 159 -13.41 8.90 6.08
N VAL A 160 -13.03 8.76 4.81
CA VAL A 160 -13.01 9.87 3.84
C VAL A 160 -14.41 10.47 3.67
N GLN A 161 -15.45 9.65 3.58
CA GLN A 161 -16.84 10.12 3.48
C GLN A 161 -17.25 10.93 4.72
N LYS A 162 -16.80 10.50 5.90
CA LYS A 162 -17.12 11.15 7.18
C LYS A 162 -16.33 12.45 7.38
N GLU A 163 -15.04 12.43 7.08
CA GLU A 163 -14.09 13.51 7.39
C GLU A 163 -13.93 14.53 6.27
N LYS A 164 -14.14 14.11 5.01
CA LYS A 164 -13.95 14.92 3.81
C LYS A 164 -12.60 15.64 3.79
N PRO A 165 -11.47 14.91 3.89
CA PRO A 165 -10.15 15.51 3.92
C PRO A 165 -9.87 16.33 2.66
N MET A 166 -9.07 17.40 2.80
CA MET A 166 -8.58 18.17 1.67
C MET A 166 -7.55 17.39 0.85
N GLY A 167 -6.77 16.54 1.53
CA GLY A 167 -5.74 15.72 0.90
C GLY A 167 -5.48 14.43 1.67
N VAL A 168 -5.10 13.39 0.95
CA VAL A 168 -4.71 12.09 1.49
C VAL A 168 -3.31 11.72 1.02
N ILE A 169 -2.42 11.44 1.97
CA ILE A 169 -1.05 10.97 1.75
C ILE A 169 -1.05 9.45 1.77
N VAL A 170 -0.61 8.85 0.67
CA VAL A 170 -0.57 7.39 0.46
C VAL A 170 0.86 6.86 0.29
N GLN A 171 1.85 7.75 0.19
CA GLN A 171 3.22 7.41 -0.21
C GLN A 171 4.09 6.95 0.97
N PHE A 172 3.69 7.23 2.21
CA PHE A 172 4.56 7.08 3.39
C PHE A 172 4.33 5.79 4.18
N GLY A 173 3.20 5.10 3.99
CA GLY A 173 2.90 3.85 4.70
C GLY A 173 3.39 2.58 3.98
N GLY A 174 4.31 2.67 3.01
CA GLY A 174 4.81 1.53 2.25
C GLY A 174 3.76 0.94 1.28
N GLN A 175 3.86 -0.35 0.97
CA GLN A 175 3.06 -0.95 -0.12
C GLN A 175 1.55 -0.99 0.16
N THR A 176 1.13 -1.03 1.42
CA THR A 176 -0.30 -1.16 1.79
C THR A 176 -1.11 0.00 1.20
N PRO A 177 -0.83 1.28 1.51
CA PRO A 177 -1.54 2.41 0.91
C PRO A 177 -1.21 2.62 -0.58
N LEU A 178 0.01 2.30 -1.05
CA LEU A 178 0.36 2.41 -2.47
C LEU A 178 -0.55 1.55 -3.35
N LYS A 179 -0.87 0.32 -2.92
CA LYS A 179 -1.80 -0.57 -3.64
C LYS A 179 -3.24 -0.05 -3.66
N LEU A 180 -3.63 0.77 -2.69
CA LEU A 180 -4.96 1.37 -2.62
C LEU A 180 -5.08 2.64 -3.46
N ALA A 181 -3.98 3.31 -3.82
CA ALA A 181 -3.97 4.65 -4.40
C ALA A 181 -4.88 4.78 -5.63
N ARG A 182 -4.80 3.85 -6.59
CA ARG A 182 -5.66 3.87 -7.80
C ARG A 182 -7.14 3.68 -7.47
N ALA A 183 -7.45 2.76 -6.56
CA ALA A 183 -8.82 2.48 -6.19
C ALA A 183 -9.43 3.65 -5.40
N LEU A 184 -8.65 4.31 -4.54
CA LEU A 184 -9.05 5.51 -3.81
C LEU A 184 -9.30 6.68 -4.78
N GLU A 185 -8.39 6.94 -5.73
CA GLU A 185 -8.58 7.99 -6.74
C GLU A 185 -9.82 7.76 -7.61
N ALA A 186 -10.06 6.51 -8.02
CA ALA A 186 -11.25 6.15 -8.80
C ALA A 186 -12.58 6.37 -8.05
N GLU A 187 -12.53 6.47 -6.72
CA GLU A 187 -13.67 6.77 -5.84
C GLU A 187 -13.70 8.26 -5.43
N GLY A 188 -12.85 9.10 -6.01
CA GLY A 188 -12.83 10.55 -5.82
C GLY A 188 -12.06 11.01 -4.57
N VAL A 189 -11.23 10.16 -3.98
CA VAL A 189 -10.38 10.54 -2.84
C VAL A 189 -9.28 11.50 -3.30
N PRO A 190 -9.09 12.65 -2.64
CA PRO A 190 -8.11 13.66 -3.07
C PRO A 190 -6.68 13.24 -2.66
N ILE A 191 -6.04 12.39 -3.46
CA ILE A 191 -4.64 12.02 -3.24
C ILE A 191 -3.74 13.21 -3.58
N ILE A 192 -2.85 13.57 -2.64
CA ILE A 192 -1.89 14.67 -2.79
C ILE A 192 -0.47 14.14 -2.93
N GLY A 193 0.44 14.94 -3.52
CA GLY A 193 1.81 14.53 -3.83
C GLY A 193 1.92 13.79 -5.17
N THR A 194 2.78 12.78 -5.25
CA THR A 194 2.95 11.97 -6.47
C THR A 194 1.65 11.27 -6.83
N SER A 195 1.14 11.51 -8.03
CA SER A 195 -0.15 10.97 -8.49
C SER A 195 -0.15 9.43 -8.56
N PRO A 196 -1.29 8.76 -8.37
CA PRO A 196 -1.42 7.30 -8.52
C PRO A 196 -0.94 6.76 -9.87
N ASP A 197 -1.16 7.49 -10.97
CA ASP A 197 -0.62 7.09 -12.28
C ASP A 197 0.92 7.10 -12.33
N ALA A 198 1.54 8.11 -11.70
CA ALA A 198 3.00 8.21 -11.64
C ALA A 198 3.60 7.14 -10.72
N ILE A 199 2.94 6.81 -9.60
CA ILE A 199 3.30 5.68 -8.75
C ILE A 199 3.26 4.39 -9.56
N ASP A 200 2.15 4.12 -10.25
CA ASP A 200 2.02 2.92 -11.07
C ASP A 200 3.03 2.86 -12.22
N ARG A 201 3.39 4.00 -12.82
CA ARG A 201 4.43 4.05 -13.86
C ARG A 201 5.79 3.60 -13.34
N ALA A 202 6.07 3.78 -12.05
CA ALA A 202 7.30 3.34 -11.40
C ALA A 202 7.22 1.88 -10.91
N GLU A 203 6.05 1.42 -10.45
CA GLU A 203 5.86 0.05 -9.99
C GLU A 203 5.67 -0.97 -11.14
N ASP A 204 4.98 -0.56 -12.22
CA ASP A 204 4.77 -1.38 -13.40
C ASP A 204 6.06 -1.45 -14.25
N ARG A 205 6.56 -2.66 -14.42
CA ARG A 205 7.86 -2.90 -15.06
C ARG A 205 7.87 -2.52 -16.55
N GLU A 206 6.76 -2.72 -17.25
CA GLU A 206 6.64 -2.36 -18.66
C GLU A 206 6.63 -0.84 -18.83
N ARG A 207 5.82 -0.16 -18.02
CA ARG A 207 5.75 1.32 -18.02
C ARG A 207 7.08 1.95 -17.61
N PHE A 208 7.76 1.37 -16.62
CA PHE A 208 9.06 1.83 -16.16
C PHE A 208 10.14 1.66 -17.25
N GLN A 209 10.19 0.49 -17.90
CA GLN A 209 11.12 0.23 -19.01
C GLN A 209 10.93 1.24 -20.14
N GLN A 210 9.69 1.49 -20.55
CA GLN A 210 9.36 2.48 -21.60
C GLN A 210 9.81 3.89 -21.20
N MET A 211 9.68 4.26 -19.93
CA MET A 211 10.14 5.54 -19.41
C MET A 211 11.66 5.68 -19.49
N ILE A 212 12.40 4.66 -19.06
CA ILE A 212 13.87 4.63 -19.13
C ILE A 212 14.37 4.75 -20.58
N GLN A 213 13.77 4.01 -21.50
CA GLN A 213 14.08 4.09 -22.93
C GLN A 213 13.80 5.49 -23.51
N LYS A 214 12.65 6.08 -23.16
CA LYS A 214 12.29 7.44 -23.59
C LYS A 214 13.29 8.50 -23.10
N LEU A 215 13.83 8.32 -21.90
CA LEU A 215 14.83 9.23 -21.31
C LEU A 215 16.25 8.97 -21.82
N GLY A 216 16.48 7.91 -22.60
CA GLY A 216 17.83 7.53 -23.06
C GLY A 216 18.74 7.07 -21.93
N LEU A 217 18.17 6.60 -20.81
CA LEU A 217 18.92 6.07 -19.68
C LEU A 217 19.29 4.60 -19.90
N LYS A 218 20.32 4.13 -19.18
CA LYS A 218 20.80 2.75 -19.29
C LYS A 218 19.97 1.82 -18.39
N GLN A 219 19.65 0.65 -18.91
CA GLN A 219 19.06 -0.46 -18.17
C GLN A 219 19.76 -1.75 -18.58
N PRO A 220 19.90 -2.75 -17.69
CA PRO A 220 20.33 -4.09 -18.10
C PRO A 220 19.46 -4.64 -19.22
N ALA A 221 20.00 -5.54 -20.04
CA ALA A 221 19.17 -6.32 -20.95
C ALA A 221 18.07 -7.00 -20.14
N ASN A 222 16.82 -6.91 -20.61
CA ASN A 222 15.69 -7.45 -19.88
C ASN A 222 14.53 -7.85 -20.81
N ALA A 223 13.66 -8.72 -20.31
CA ALA A 223 12.46 -9.18 -20.99
C ALA A 223 11.30 -9.35 -20.02
N ILE A 224 10.09 -9.04 -20.47
CA ILE A 224 8.86 -9.20 -19.69
C ILE A 224 8.14 -10.43 -20.21
N VAL A 225 7.80 -11.35 -19.29
CA VAL A 225 7.27 -12.67 -19.64
C VAL A 225 6.04 -13.02 -18.80
N ARG A 226 5.08 -13.70 -19.41
CA ARG A 226 3.82 -14.14 -18.78
C ARG A 226 3.65 -15.65 -18.76
N SER A 227 4.50 -16.38 -19.49
CA SER A 227 4.49 -17.84 -19.51
C SER A 227 5.89 -18.40 -19.33
N LEU A 228 5.97 -19.66 -18.90
CA LEU A 228 7.24 -20.36 -18.76
C LEU A 228 7.97 -20.46 -20.11
N GLU A 229 7.23 -20.73 -21.17
CA GLU A 229 7.72 -20.94 -22.53
C GLU A 229 8.30 -19.64 -23.09
N GLU A 230 7.62 -18.52 -22.86
CA GLU A 230 8.13 -17.18 -23.19
C GLU A 230 9.40 -16.86 -22.39
N ALA A 231 9.42 -17.19 -21.09
CA ALA A 231 10.60 -17.00 -20.25
C ALA A 231 11.83 -17.74 -20.78
N VAL A 232 11.68 -19.02 -21.13
CA VAL A 232 12.77 -19.82 -21.68
C VAL A 232 13.22 -19.30 -23.04
N ASN A 233 12.29 -18.91 -23.91
CA ASN A 233 12.63 -18.43 -25.25
C ASN A 233 13.39 -17.08 -25.21
N LEU A 234 13.05 -16.20 -24.26
CA LEU A 234 13.66 -14.88 -24.16
C LEU A 234 14.91 -14.87 -23.25
N ALA A 235 15.07 -15.86 -22.37
CA ALA A 235 16.20 -15.95 -21.44
C ALA A 235 17.58 -15.87 -22.13
N ASP A 236 17.77 -16.59 -23.24
CA ASP A 236 19.05 -16.59 -23.97
C ASP A 236 19.35 -15.22 -24.60
N SER A 237 18.31 -14.48 -25.00
CA SER A 237 18.47 -13.13 -25.55
C SER A 237 18.85 -12.09 -24.50
N VAL A 238 18.38 -12.29 -23.26
CA VAL A 238 18.74 -11.45 -22.10
C VAL A 238 20.13 -11.82 -21.57
N GLY A 239 20.43 -13.12 -21.54
CA GLY A 239 21.71 -13.69 -21.12
C GLY A 239 21.75 -14.06 -19.64
N TYR A 240 22.19 -15.28 -19.33
CA TYR A 240 22.42 -15.74 -17.96
C TYR A 240 23.73 -15.16 -17.35
N PRO A 241 23.83 -15.04 -16.02
CA PRO A 241 22.77 -15.23 -15.02
C PRO A 241 21.66 -14.17 -15.11
N LEU A 242 20.43 -14.57 -14.76
CA LEU A 242 19.24 -13.73 -14.78
C LEU A 242 18.75 -13.47 -13.36
N VAL A 243 18.22 -12.27 -13.11
CA VAL A 243 17.40 -11.98 -11.94
C VAL A 243 15.94 -12.06 -12.36
N VAL A 244 15.19 -12.96 -11.73
CA VAL A 244 13.77 -13.13 -11.99
C VAL A 244 12.98 -12.37 -10.92
N ARG A 245 12.13 -11.44 -11.35
CA ARG A 245 11.46 -10.49 -10.45
C ARG A 245 9.95 -10.38 -10.75
N PRO A 246 9.07 -10.65 -9.77
CA PRO A 246 7.64 -10.38 -9.94
C PRO A 246 7.34 -8.88 -9.82
N SER A 247 6.19 -8.46 -10.36
CA SER A 247 5.69 -7.08 -10.26
C SER A 247 4.91 -6.83 -8.95
N TYR A 248 4.77 -5.57 -8.53
CA TYR A 248 3.99 -5.15 -7.34
C TYR A 248 4.40 -5.79 -5.99
N VAL A 249 5.68 -6.10 -5.83
CA VAL A 249 6.30 -6.62 -4.60
C VAL A 249 7.43 -5.70 -4.12
N LEU A 250 7.65 -5.69 -2.80
CA LEU A 250 8.72 -4.97 -2.12
C LEU A 250 9.54 -5.96 -1.27
N GLY A 251 10.79 -5.62 -0.94
CA GLY A 251 11.64 -6.45 -0.08
C GLY A 251 12.16 -7.74 -0.75
N GLY A 252 12.34 -7.75 -2.06
CA GLY A 252 12.88 -8.91 -2.78
C GLY A 252 12.01 -10.17 -2.75
N ARG A 253 10.73 -10.05 -2.34
CA ARG A 253 9.86 -11.21 -2.15
C ARG A 253 9.69 -11.99 -3.46
N ALA A 254 10.04 -13.27 -3.41
CA ALA A 254 10.07 -14.18 -4.56
C ALA A 254 10.99 -13.72 -5.70
N MET A 255 12.04 -12.94 -5.43
CA MET A 255 13.12 -12.70 -6.40
C MET A 255 14.17 -13.80 -6.29
N GLU A 256 14.70 -14.25 -7.42
CA GLU A 256 15.75 -15.28 -7.46
C GLU A 256 16.75 -14.99 -8.58
N ILE A 257 18.03 -15.29 -8.33
CA ILE A 257 19.07 -15.28 -9.36
C ILE A 257 19.17 -16.69 -9.92
N VAL A 258 18.88 -16.83 -11.21
CA VAL A 258 18.94 -18.11 -11.93
C VAL A 258 20.11 -18.11 -12.90
N TYR A 259 20.89 -19.18 -12.88
CA TYR A 259 22.08 -19.38 -13.70
C TYR A 259 21.84 -20.30 -14.89
N THR A 260 20.76 -21.10 -14.83
CA THR A 260 20.45 -22.10 -15.85
C THR A 260 18.97 -22.11 -16.22
N GLU A 261 18.66 -22.61 -17.43
CA GLU A 261 17.27 -22.84 -17.86
C GLU A 261 16.50 -23.75 -16.89
N LYS A 262 17.15 -24.74 -16.30
CA LYS A 262 16.53 -25.66 -15.33
C LYS A 262 16.05 -24.92 -14.08
N GLU A 263 16.85 -24.00 -13.56
CA GLU A 263 16.50 -23.16 -12.42
C GLU A 263 15.34 -22.23 -12.80
N LEU A 264 15.42 -21.54 -13.95
CA LEU A 264 14.34 -20.70 -14.46
C LEU A 264 13.00 -21.48 -14.59
N ARG A 265 13.06 -22.71 -15.11
CA ARG A 265 11.87 -23.58 -15.22
C ARG A 265 11.29 -23.99 -13.87
N THR A 266 12.12 -24.10 -12.85
CA THR A 266 11.70 -24.46 -11.49
C THR A 266 11.02 -23.25 -10.87
N TYR A 267 11.70 -22.11 -10.87
CA TYR A 267 11.18 -20.84 -10.40
C TYR A 267 9.83 -20.51 -11.02
N MET A 268 9.72 -20.51 -12.35
CA MET A 268 8.47 -20.12 -13.04
C MET A 268 7.30 -21.07 -12.74
N ARG A 269 7.54 -22.34 -12.43
CA ARG A 269 6.46 -23.28 -12.05
C ARG A 269 5.93 -23.03 -10.64
N ASP A 270 6.80 -22.59 -9.73
CA ASP A 270 6.48 -22.41 -8.32
C ASP A 270 5.99 -20.98 -8.04
N ALA A 271 6.65 -19.97 -8.63
CA ALA A 271 6.39 -18.56 -8.40
C ALA A 271 5.18 -18.01 -9.18
N VAL A 272 4.95 -18.44 -10.44
CA VAL A 272 3.81 -17.95 -11.24
C VAL A 272 2.47 -18.37 -10.63
N LYS A 273 2.41 -19.50 -9.92
CA LYS A 273 1.19 -19.91 -9.18
C LYS A 273 0.82 -18.96 -8.04
N ALA A 274 1.77 -18.17 -7.54
CA ALA A 274 1.58 -17.24 -6.44
C ALA A 274 1.40 -15.77 -6.89
N SER A 275 1.50 -15.49 -8.19
CA SER A 275 1.37 -14.14 -8.76
C SER A 275 0.02 -14.00 -9.47
N ASP A 276 -0.80 -13.03 -9.04
CA ASP A 276 -2.12 -12.72 -9.59
C ASP A 276 -2.00 -12.13 -11.01
N ASP A 277 -1.79 -12.98 -12.03
CA ASP A 277 -1.67 -12.63 -13.47
C ASP A 277 -0.61 -11.57 -13.82
N ALA A 278 0.19 -11.12 -12.85
CA ALA A 278 1.17 -10.06 -13.05
C ALA A 278 2.40 -10.59 -13.81
N PRO A 279 2.92 -9.82 -14.78
CA PRO A 279 4.07 -10.23 -15.56
C PRO A 279 5.34 -10.32 -14.70
N VAL A 280 6.23 -11.22 -15.10
CA VAL A 280 7.54 -11.45 -14.48
C VAL A 280 8.61 -10.79 -15.35
N LEU A 281 9.55 -10.09 -14.73
CA LEU A 281 10.70 -9.49 -15.39
C LEU A 281 11.91 -10.43 -15.29
N LEU A 282 12.56 -10.67 -16.43
CA LEU A 282 13.87 -11.29 -16.53
C LEU A 282 14.90 -10.19 -16.76
N ASP A 283 15.73 -9.89 -15.78
CA ASP A 283 16.85 -8.94 -15.91
C ASP A 283 18.18 -9.68 -16.05
N HIS A 284 19.08 -9.20 -16.90
CA HIS A 284 20.47 -9.66 -16.85
C HIS A 284 21.12 -9.27 -15.53
N PHE A 285 21.71 -10.23 -14.82
CA PHE A 285 22.37 -9.97 -13.55
C PHE A 285 23.71 -9.27 -13.76
N LEU A 286 23.86 -8.10 -13.14
CA LEU A 286 25.08 -7.30 -13.21
C LEU A 286 26.14 -7.80 -12.22
N ASN A 287 27.03 -8.67 -12.69
CA ASN A 287 28.14 -9.18 -11.88
C ASN A 287 29.13 -8.06 -11.48
N ASN A 288 29.62 -8.12 -10.24
CA ASN A 288 30.62 -7.20 -9.67
C ASN A 288 30.23 -5.71 -9.78
N ALA A 289 28.94 -5.39 -9.70
CA ALA A 289 28.45 -4.03 -9.71
C ALA A 289 28.33 -3.46 -8.28
N ILE A 290 28.64 -2.17 -8.11
CA ILE A 290 28.34 -1.42 -6.89
C ILE A 290 26.88 -0.98 -6.95
N GLU A 291 26.13 -1.22 -5.87
CA GLU A 291 24.76 -0.75 -5.72
C GLU A 291 24.72 0.58 -4.94
N VAL A 292 23.80 1.46 -5.34
CA VAL A 292 23.69 2.82 -4.81
C VAL A 292 22.21 3.16 -4.63
N ASP A 293 21.85 3.64 -3.45
CA ASP A 293 20.54 4.23 -3.17
C ASP A 293 20.62 5.75 -3.18
N ILE A 294 19.61 6.39 -3.77
CA ILE A 294 19.50 7.85 -3.83
C ILE A 294 18.11 8.25 -3.34
N ASP A 295 18.06 8.90 -2.19
CA ASP A 295 16.84 9.51 -1.67
C ASP A 295 16.77 10.97 -2.09
N ALA A 296 15.64 11.36 -2.68
CA ALA A 296 15.42 12.71 -3.20
C ALA A 296 13.96 13.14 -3.08
N VAL A 297 13.74 14.44 -3.04
CA VAL A 297 12.42 15.07 -3.05
C VAL A 297 12.35 16.06 -4.21
N SER A 298 11.21 16.10 -4.91
CA SER A 298 10.97 17.07 -5.98
C SER A 298 9.62 17.76 -5.81
N ASP A 299 9.59 19.06 -6.04
CA ASP A 299 8.37 19.88 -6.11
C ASP A 299 7.87 20.08 -7.56
N GLY A 300 8.50 19.40 -8.53
CA GLY A 300 8.23 19.54 -9.96
C GLY A 300 9.03 20.66 -10.65
N LYS A 301 9.79 21.47 -9.92
CA LYS A 301 10.73 22.47 -10.46
C LYS A 301 12.17 22.12 -10.12
N ASP A 302 12.41 21.89 -8.83
CA ASP A 302 13.70 21.55 -8.27
C ASP A 302 13.69 20.10 -7.77
N VAL A 303 14.88 19.51 -7.72
CA VAL A 303 15.11 18.19 -7.12
C VAL A 303 16.17 18.38 -6.04
N VAL A 304 15.80 18.09 -4.79
CA VAL A 304 16.69 18.12 -3.65
C VAL A 304 17.16 16.69 -3.38
N ILE A 305 18.48 16.47 -3.46
CA ILE A 305 19.10 15.20 -3.07
C ILE A 305 19.23 15.18 -1.55
N GLY A 306 18.54 14.24 -0.91
CA GLY A 306 18.63 14.02 0.53
C GLY A 306 19.89 13.25 0.89
N GLY A 307 20.20 12.19 0.14
CA GLY A 307 21.39 11.37 0.37
C GLY A 307 21.73 10.48 -0.81
N ILE A 308 23.02 10.21 -0.97
CA ILE A 308 23.55 9.20 -1.89
C ILE A 308 24.29 8.18 -1.02
N MET A 309 23.82 6.94 -1.05
CA MET A 309 24.31 5.85 -0.20
C MET A 309 24.96 4.79 -1.08
N GLN A 310 26.21 4.43 -0.78
CA GLN A 310 26.90 3.35 -1.46
C GLN A 310 26.81 2.07 -0.62
N HIS A 311 26.34 0.97 -1.20
CA HIS A 311 26.33 -0.32 -0.51
C HIS A 311 27.75 -0.89 -0.35
N ILE A 312 27.97 -1.63 0.73
CA ILE A 312 29.21 -2.37 0.98
C ILE A 312 29.21 -3.66 0.17
N GLU A 313 28.10 -4.40 0.22
CA GLU A 313 27.84 -5.55 -0.61
C GLU A 313 27.62 -5.15 -2.08
N GLN A 314 27.95 -6.06 -2.99
CA GLN A 314 27.72 -5.89 -4.42
C GLN A 314 26.24 -6.06 -4.78
N CYS A 315 25.86 -5.52 -5.93
CA CYS A 315 24.52 -5.71 -6.48
C CYS A 315 24.16 -7.20 -6.54
N GLY A 316 22.97 -7.54 -6.04
CA GLY A 316 22.49 -8.91 -5.89
C GLY A 316 22.20 -9.31 -4.45
N VAL A 317 22.81 -8.64 -3.48
CA VAL A 317 22.31 -8.62 -2.09
C VAL A 317 21.23 -7.54 -2.02
N HIS A 318 20.08 -7.85 -1.41
CA HIS A 318 18.96 -6.90 -1.35
C HIS A 318 19.35 -5.66 -0.54
N SER A 319 18.97 -4.46 -0.99
CA SER A 319 19.34 -3.19 -0.34
C SER A 319 19.00 -3.14 1.16
N GLY A 320 17.86 -3.69 1.55
CA GLY A 320 17.45 -3.79 2.96
C GLY A 320 18.29 -4.74 3.83
N ASP A 321 19.12 -5.60 3.22
CA ASP A 321 20.06 -6.50 3.91
C ASP A 321 21.53 -6.03 3.78
N SER A 322 21.80 -5.07 2.88
CA SER A 322 23.14 -4.52 2.65
C SER A 322 23.51 -3.48 3.70
N ALA A 323 24.76 -3.48 4.13
CA ALA A 323 25.32 -2.30 4.80
C ALA A 323 25.54 -1.19 3.76
N CYS A 324 25.43 0.08 4.17
CA CYS A 324 25.70 1.20 3.28
C CYS A 324 26.50 2.32 3.96
N SER A 325 27.13 3.16 3.14
CA SER A 325 27.89 4.34 3.54
C SER A 325 27.27 5.60 2.96
N LEU A 326 27.07 6.59 3.82
CA LEU A 326 26.67 7.96 3.47
C LEU A 326 27.70 8.92 4.10
N PRO A 327 28.52 9.63 3.31
CA PRO A 327 28.57 9.64 1.84
C PRO A 327 29.20 8.36 1.24
N PRO A 328 29.17 8.16 -0.09
CA PRO A 328 29.87 7.07 -0.76
C PRO A 328 31.37 7.03 -0.40
N TYR A 329 31.93 5.83 -0.22
CA TYR A 329 33.30 5.66 0.25
C TYR A 329 34.31 5.33 -0.86
N SER A 330 33.84 4.86 -2.03
CA SER A 330 34.73 4.50 -3.14
C SER A 330 34.19 4.87 -4.53
N LEU A 331 33.01 5.48 -4.63
CA LEU A 331 32.56 6.07 -5.90
C LEU A 331 33.46 7.26 -6.26
N PRO A 332 33.83 7.41 -7.54
CA PRO A 332 34.58 8.57 -8.00
C PRO A 332 33.76 9.84 -7.85
N ASP A 333 34.44 10.96 -7.57
CA ASP A 333 33.88 12.31 -7.60
C ASP A 333 33.42 12.71 -9.02
#